data_AF-A0A9P7D801-F1
#
_entry.id   AF-A0A9P7D801-F1
#
_cell.length_a   1.000
_cell.length_b   1.000
_cell.length_c   1.000
_cell.angle_alpha   90.00
_cell.angle_beta   90.00
_cell.angle_gamma   90.00
#
_symmetry.space_group_name_H-M   'P 1'
#
loop_
_entity.id
_entity.type
_entity.pdbx_description
1 polymer ?
#
loop_
_entity_poly.entity_id
_entity_poly.type
_entity_poly.pdbx_seq_one_letter_code
_entity_poly.pdbx_strand_id
1 'polypeptide(L)'
;ERLMKEWNSLIYAFFDPTPAIEIIDGCRAHVFKCMAKGCKVRIRWFLDKKDARSTGNMRKHVKTCWGDEVLQACDDAKNTEEVRTKIVTSILHSGSITASFEHKGKGKVTYSHRQHTHTETKAELVRWVAESLRPFDIVKDRGFQSLMKTGRPEYYIPSPRTIS
;
A
#
# COMPACT_ATOMS: atom_id res chain seq x y z
N GLU A 1 -20.30 2.10 -22.64
CA GLU A 1 -19.90 0.70 -22.91
C GLU A 1 -18.89 0.50 -24.04
N ARG A 2 -19.03 1.15 -25.22
CA ARG A 2 -18.05 0.94 -26.33
C ARG A 2 -16.61 1.36 -26.03
N LEU A 3 -16.38 2.44 -25.28
CA LEU A 3 -15.04 2.97 -24.97
C LEU A 3 -14.22 2.08 -24.01
N MET A 4 -14.87 1.30 -23.14
CA MET A 4 -14.16 0.39 -22.23
C MET A 4 -13.41 -0.72 -22.98
N LYS A 5 -13.87 -1.08 -24.19
CA LYS A 5 -13.17 -2.04 -25.06
C LYS A 5 -11.85 -1.52 -25.62
N GLU A 6 -11.64 -0.21 -25.59
CA GLU A 6 -10.41 0.43 -26.09
C GLU A 6 -9.37 0.62 -24.98
N TRP A 7 -9.75 0.38 -23.72
CA TRP A 7 -8.87 0.53 -22.56
C TRP A 7 -8.01 -0.72 -22.34
N ASN A 8 -7.09 -0.95 -23.27
CA ASN A 8 -6.25 -2.16 -23.27
C ASN A 8 -5.00 -2.04 -22.38
N SER A 9 -4.78 -0.89 -21.73
CA SER A 9 -3.61 -0.70 -20.88
C SER A 9 -3.79 -1.39 -19.53
N LEU A 10 -2.77 -2.14 -19.11
CA LEU A 10 -2.75 -2.85 -17.84
C LEU A 10 -2.90 -1.91 -16.63
N ILE A 11 -2.53 -0.64 -16.79
CA ILE A 11 -2.57 0.37 -15.72
C ILE A 11 -3.98 0.62 -15.15
N TYR A 12 -5.03 0.34 -15.91
CA TYR A 12 -6.41 0.47 -15.44
C TYR A 12 -6.75 -0.50 -14.31
N ALA A 13 -5.93 -1.53 -14.11
CA ALA A 13 -6.07 -2.47 -13.01
C ALA A 13 -5.95 -1.82 -11.63
N PHE A 14 -5.26 -0.69 -11.48
CA PHE A 14 -5.04 0.02 -10.21
C PHE A 14 -6.16 1.00 -9.83
N PHE A 15 -7.13 1.19 -10.73
CA PHE A 15 -8.22 2.14 -10.58
C PHE A 15 -9.56 1.42 -10.60
N ASP A 16 -10.59 2.10 -10.10
CA ASP A 16 -11.96 1.61 -10.11
C ASP A 16 -12.34 1.13 -11.53
N PRO A 17 -12.85 -0.11 -11.69
CA PRO A 17 -13.23 -0.65 -12.99
C PRO A 17 -14.30 0.17 -13.70
N THR A 18 -15.12 0.90 -12.94
CA THR A 18 -16.18 1.75 -13.48
C THR A 18 -15.83 3.21 -13.18
N PRO A 19 -15.16 3.92 -14.09
CA PRO A 19 -14.85 5.33 -13.85
C PRO A 19 -16.13 6.14 -13.80
N ALA A 20 -16.17 7.10 -12.88
CA ALA A 20 -17.27 8.05 -12.81
C ALA A 20 -17.27 8.94 -14.06
N ILE A 21 -18.45 9.39 -14.48
CA ILE A 21 -18.60 10.39 -15.53
C ILE A 21 -18.98 11.70 -14.86
N GLU A 22 -18.11 12.70 -14.96
CA GLU A 22 -18.35 14.04 -14.41
C GLU A 22 -18.42 15.06 -15.56
N ILE A 23 -19.23 16.10 -15.38
CA ILE A 23 -19.24 17.27 -16.27
C ILE A 23 -18.48 18.37 -15.54
N ILE A 24 -17.38 18.83 -16.13
CA ILE A 24 -16.47 19.83 -15.55
C ILE A 24 -16.32 20.92 -16.60
N ASP A 25 -16.70 22.14 -16.26
CA ASP A 25 -16.65 23.31 -17.14
C ASP A 25 -17.33 23.09 -18.50
N GLY A 26 -18.45 22.34 -18.49
CA GLY A 26 -19.21 21.98 -19.69
C GLY A 26 -18.63 20.79 -20.48
N CYS A 27 -17.44 20.32 -20.15
CA CYS A 27 -16.81 19.16 -20.78
C CYS A 27 -17.10 17.86 -20.01
N ARG A 28 -17.37 16.77 -20.72
CA ARG A 28 -17.53 15.44 -20.10
C ARG A 28 -16.16 14.82 -19.85
N ALA A 29 -15.94 14.34 -18.64
CA ALA A 29 -14.71 13.67 -18.24
C ALA A 29 -14.98 12.30 -17.59
N HIS A 30 -14.15 11.32 -17.93
CA HIS A 30 -14.03 10.09 -17.15
C HIS A 30 -13.11 10.33 -15.96
N VAL A 31 -13.52 9.85 -14.79
CA VAL A 31 -12.78 10.05 -13.54
C VAL A 31 -12.42 8.69 -12.96
N PHE A 32 -11.13 8.38 -13.04
CA PHE A 32 -10.54 7.16 -12.52
C PHE A 32 -10.10 7.37 -11.07
N LYS A 33 -10.72 6.63 -10.15
CA LYS A 33 -10.39 6.66 -8.72
C LYS A 33 -9.35 5.59 -8.42
N CYS A 34 -8.27 5.96 -7.73
CA CYS A 34 -7.26 4.99 -7.30
C CYS A 34 -7.85 4.03 -6.25
N MET A 35 -7.51 2.74 -6.35
CA MET A 35 -7.97 1.72 -5.39
C MET A 35 -7.05 1.56 -4.17
N ALA A 36 -5.89 2.20 -4.14
CA ALA A 36 -4.95 2.10 -3.02
C ALA A 36 -5.62 2.54 -1.71
N LYS A 37 -5.41 1.78 -0.64
CA LYS A 37 -6.00 2.04 0.66
C LYS A 37 -5.59 3.43 1.17
N GLY A 38 -6.57 4.29 1.44
CA GLY A 38 -6.34 5.66 1.92
C GLY A 38 -5.99 6.68 0.83
N CYS A 39 -5.78 6.25 -0.42
CA CYS A 39 -5.54 7.17 -1.53
C CYS A 39 -6.84 7.85 -1.97
N LYS A 40 -6.82 9.18 -2.11
CA LYS A 40 -7.96 10.00 -2.55
C LYS A 40 -7.80 10.56 -3.97
N VAL A 41 -6.73 10.16 -4.67
CA VAL A 41 -6.42 10.68 -6.00
C VAL A 41 -7.49 10.24 -7.01
N ARG A 42 -7.92 11.21 -7.82
CA ARG A 42 -8.86 11.04 -8.92
C ARG A 42 -8.23 11.59 -10.19
N ILE A 43 -7.97 10.74 -11.17
CA ILE A 43 -7.38 11.13 -12.44
C ILE A 43 -8.52 11.38 -13.42
N ARG A 44 -8.53 12.58 -14.00
CA ARG A 44 -9.58 13.02 -14.91
C ARG A 44 -9.14 12.89 -16.35
N TRP A 45 -10.09 12.50 -17.18
CA TRP A 45 -9.90 12.31 -18.60
C TRP A 45 -10.99 12.97 -19.40
N PHE A 46 -10.66 14.10 -20.00
CA PHE A 46 -11.57 14.91 -20.78
C PHE A 46 -11.83 14.26 -22.15
N LEU A 47 -13.09 13.95 -22.45
CA LEU A 47 -13.49 13.23 -23.67
C LEU A 47 -13.40 14.09 -24.95
N ASP A 48 -13.35 15.40 -24.79
CA ASP A 48 -13.21 16.39 -25.86
C ASP A 48 -11.75 16.57 -26.30
N LYS A 49 -10.77 16.09 -25.54
CA LYS A 49 -9.35 16.31 -25.81
C LYS A 49 -8.68 15.13 -26.52
N LYS A 50 -7.68 15.43 -27.36
CA LYS A 50 -6.93 14.43 -28.15
C LYS A 50 -6.10 13.48 -27.28
N ASP A 51 -5.77 13.89 -26.06
CA ASP A 51 -5.10 13.07 -25.05
C ASP A 51 -6.06 12.16 -24.28
N ALA A 52 -7.34 12.06 -24.69
CA ALA A 52 -8.35 11.07 -24.31
C ALA A 52 -7.88 9.59 -24.43
N ARG A 53 -6.64 9.37 -24.92
CA ARG A 53 -5.78 8.17 -25.07
C ARG A 53 -4.64 7.92 -24.06
N SER A 54 -4.12 8.97 -23.42
CA SER A 54 -2.87 8.93 -22.65
C SER A 54 -3.01 8.34 -21.24
N THR A 55 -2.11 7.41 -20.90
CA THR A 55 -2.00 6.80 -19.56
C THR A 55 -0.84 7.36 -18.74
N GLY A 56 -0.13 8.38 -19.23
CA GLY A 56 1.09 8.90 -18.60
C GLY A 56 0.86 9.40 -17.16
N ASN A 57 -0.24 10.11 -16.93
CA ASN A 57 -0.60 10.61 -15.59
C ASN A 57 -0.96 9.45 -14.63
N MET A 58 -1.60 8.40 -15.16
CA MET A 58 -1.93 7.20 -14.39
C MET A 58 -0.67 6.46 -13.97
N ARG A 59 0.30 6.25 -14.89
CA ARG A 59 1.58 5.61 -14.56
C ARG A 59 2.38 6.39 -13.53
N LYS A 60 2.47 7.71 -13.67
CA LYS A 60 3.15 8.58 -12.68
C LYS A 60 2.53 8.43 -11.29
N HIS A 61 1.19 8.41 -11.21
CA HIS A 61 0.50 8.19 -9.95
C HIS A 61 0.75 6.78 -9.40
N VAL A 62 0.64 5.74 -10.23
CA VAL A 62 0.85 4.36 -9.77
C VAL A 62 2.28 4.16 -9.23
N LYS A 63 3.30 4.67 -9.92
CA LYS A 63 4.70 4.63 -9.45
C LYS A 63 4.88 5.22 -8.05
N THR A 64 4.20 6.33 -7.76
CA THR A 64 4.32 7.03 -6.48
C THR A 64 3.40 6.46 -5.39
N CYS A 65 2.24 5.92 -5.77
CA CYS A 65 1.22 5.45 -4.82
C CYS A 65 1.35 3.97 -4.48
N TRP A 66 1.74 3.13 -5.44
CA TRP A 66 1.86 1.68 -5.29
C TRP A 66 3.32 1.22 -5.28
N GLY A 67 4.26 2.06 -5.73
CA GLY A 67 5.68 1.75 -5.82
C GLY A 67 6.14 1.41 -7.25
N ASP A 68 7.44 1.55 -7.49
CA ASP A 68 8.04 1.31 -8.81
C ASP A 68 8.06 -0.18 -9.17
N GLU A 69 8.32 -1.05 -8.18
CA GLU A 69 8.31 -2.51 -8.35
C GLU A 69 6.94 -3.02 -8.78
N VAL A 70 5.87 -2.47 -8.22
CA VAL A 70 4.48 -2.82 -8.57
C VAL A 70 4.14 -2.36 -9.98
N LEU A 71 4.65 -1.20 -10.40
CA LEU A 71 4.49 -0.73 -11.77
C LEU A 71 5.24 -1.63 -12.77
N GLN A 72 6.46 -2.06 -12.44
CA GLN A 72 7.23 -3.00 -13.27
C GLN A 72 6.54 -4.36 -13.38
N ALA A 73 6.07 -4.92 -12.27
CA ALA A 73 5.31 -6.18 -12.27
C ALA A 73 4.01 -6.09 -13.09
N CYS A 74 3.39 -4.90 -13.14
CA CYS A 74 2.26 -4.65 -14.04
C CYS A 74 2.68 -4.66 -15.51
N ASP A 75 3.85 -4.12 -15.85
CA ASP A 75 4.35 -4.09 -17.23
C ASP A 75 4.67 -5.52 -17.75
N ASP A 76 5.05 -6.43 -16.85
CA ASP A 76 5.36 -7.84 -17.16
C ASP A 76 4.12 -8.76 -17.20
N ALA A 77 2.95 -8.27 -16.78
CA ALA A 77 1.73 -9.07 -16.71
C ALA A 77 1.07 -9.27 -18.08
N LYS A 78 0.28 -10.35 -18.23
CA LYS A 78 -0.33 -10.68 -19.54
C LYS A 78 -1.62 -9.91 -19.82
N ASN A 79 -2.41 -9.61 -18.79
CA ASN A 79 -3.69 -8.93 -18.93
C ASN A 79 -4.11 -8.19 -17.65
N THR A 80 -5.09 -7.30 -17.78
CA THR A 80 -5.59 -6.44 -16.69
C THR A 80 -6.15 -7.24 -15.51
N GLU A 81 -6.78 -8.38 -15.78
CA GLU A 81 -7.40 -9.21 -14.74
C GLU A 81 -6.35 -9.94 -13.88
N GLU A 82 -5.26 -10.37 -14.50
CA GLU A 82 -4.10 -10.92 -13.80
C GLU A 82 -3.49 -9.88 -12.85
N VAL A 83 -3.32 -8.63 -13.30
CA VAL A 83 -2.83 -7.54 -12.44
C VAL A 83 -3.79 -7.28 -11.29
N ARG A 84 -5.10 -7.27 -11.54
CA ARG A 84 -6.10 -7.05 -10.47
C ARG A 84 -6.07 -8.13 -9.41
N THR A 85 -6.10 -9.39 -9.82
CA THR A 85 -6.23 -10.53 -8.90
C THR A 85 -4.93 -10.86 -8.19
N LYS A 86 -3.79 -10.84 -8.90
CA LYS A 86 -2.51 -11.27 -8.33
C LYS A 86 -1.71 -10.15 -7.70
N ILE A 87 -1.79 -8.92 -8.21
CA ILE A 87 -0.95 -7.80 -7.76
C ILE A 87 -1.78 -6.87 -6.88
N VAL A 88 -2.85 -6.29 -7.42
CA VAL A 88 -3.64 -5.29 -6.71
C VAL A 88 -4.35 -5.90 -5.50
N THR A 89 -5.05 -7.01 -5.68
CA THR A 89 -5.80 -7.67 -4.61
C THR A 89 -4.88 -8.20 -3.53
N SER A 90 -3.73 -8.78 -3.89
CA SER A 90 -2.75 -9.27 -2.92
C SER A 90 -2.16 -8.13 -2.10
N ILE A 91 -1.87 -6.97 -2.69
CA ILE A 91 -1.35 -5.80 -1.96
C ILE A 91 -2.45 -5.16 -1.08
N LEU A 92 -3.68 -5.07 -1.59
CA LEU A 92 -4.82 -4.54 -0.83
C LEU A 92 -5.18 -5.42 0.39
N HIS A 93 -5.08 -6.74 0.24
CA HIS A 93 -5.35 -7.70 1.32
C HIS A 93 -4.17 -7.88 2.26
N SER A 94 -2.96 -7.93 1.73
CA SER A 94 -1.78 -8.16 2.56
C SER A 94 -1.51 -6.93 3.41
N GLY A 95 -1.64 -5.70 2.89
CA GLY A 95 -1.40 -4.46 3.64
C GLY A 95 -0.09 -4.46 4.43
N SER A 96 0.82 -5.37 4.09
CA SER A 96 1.87 -5.86 4.96
C SER A 96 3.14 -5.74 4.16
N ILE A 97 4.00 -4.87 4.67
CA ILE A 97 5.39 -4.68 4.29
C ILE A 97 6.21 -5.99 4.36
N THR A 98 5.62 -7.12 4.79
CA THR A 98 6.22 -8.46 4.70
C THR A 98 6.73 -8.84 3.32
N ALA A 99 6.23 -8.27 2.21
CA ALA A 99 6.83 -8.50 0.90
C ALA A 99 8.19 -7.78 0.75
N SER A 100 8.32 -6.58 1.30
CA SER A 100 9.56 -5.80 1.28
C SER A 100 10.59 -6.28 2.31
N PHE A 101 10.14 -6.96 3.38
CA PHE A 101 10.99 -7.53 4.43
C PHE A 101 10.83 -9.05 4.54
N GLU A 102 10.52 -9.71 3.42
CA GLU A 102 10.35 -11.15 3.38
C GLU A 102 11.64 -11.78 3.96
N HIS A 103 11.49 -12.46 5.10
CA HIS A 103 12.62 -13.06 5.79
C HIS A 103 13.31 -14.00 4.80
N LYS A 104 14.53 -13.67 4.36
CA LYS A 104 15.35 -14.56 3.52
C LYS A 104 15.76 -15.78 4.34
N GLY A 105 14.85 -16.75 4.50
CA GLY A 105 15.10 -18.01 5.19
C GLY A 105 13.83 -18.82 5.46
N LYS A 106 13.86 -20.12 5.15
CA LYS A 106 12.79 -21.11 5.45
C LYS A 106 12.69 -21.46 6.95
N GLY A 107 13.00 -20.52 7.84
CA GLY A 107 13.02 -20.76 9.28
C GLY A 107 11.62 -20.72 9.88
N LYS A 108 11.27 -21.72 10.71
CA LYS A 108 10.09 -21.67 11.57
C LYS A 108 10.19 -20.41 12.46
N VAL A 109 9.11 -19.63 12.59
CA VAL A 109 9.06 -18.53 13.57
C VAL A 109 9.36 -19.14 14.95
N THR A 110 10.47 -18.71 15.55
CA THR A 110 10.90 -19.14 16.87
C THR A 110 10.79 -17.97 17.83
N TYR A 111 10.41 -18.25 19.07
CA TYR A 111 10.31 -17.24 20.11
C TYR A 111 11.48 -17.44 21.07
N SER A 112 12.24 -16.38 21.31
CA SER A 112 13.31 -16.40 22.29
C SER A 112 12.72 -16.26 23.70
N HIS A 113 13.17 -17.11 24.62
CA HIS A 113 12.93 -16.90 26.05
C HIS A 113 13.80 -15.76 26.61
N ARG A 114 14.91 -15.43 25.94
CA ARG A 114 15.77 -14.31 26.32
C ARG A 114 15.10 -13.00 25.95
N GLN A 115 15.14 -12.06 26.89
CA GLN A 115 14.65 -10.71 26.65
C GLN A 115 15.56 -10.00 25.66
N HIS A 116 14.95 -9.26 24.73
CA HIS A 116 15.68 -8.37 23.84
C HIS A 116 16.49 -7.34 24.62
N THR A 117 17.68 -7.02 24.12
CA THR A 117 18.43 -5.84 24.54
C THR A 117 17.67 -4.57 24.17
N HIS A 118 18.05 -3.41 24.72
CA HIS A 118 17.40 -2.13 24.38
C HIS A 118 17.47 -1.83 22.87
N THR A 119 18.61 -2.15 22.23
CA THR A 119 18.83 -1.96 20.80
C THR A 119 17.94 -2.88 19.97
N GLU A 120 17.85 -4.16 20.34
CA GLU A 120 16.97 -5.12 19.67
C GLU A 120 15.51 -4.73 19.84
N THR A 121 15.06 -4.39 21.06
CA THR A 121 13.69 -3.93 21.30
C THR A 121 13.34 -2.72 20.44
N LYS A 122 14.25 -1.76 20.30
CA LYS A 122 14.06 -0.60 19.44
C LYS A 122 13.88 -1.04 17.98
N ALA A 123 14.79 -1.85 17.45
CA ALA A 123 14.74 -2.31 16.05
C ALA A 123 13.44 -3.10 15.76
N GLU A 124 13.08 -4.01 16.67
CA GLU A 124 11.88 -4.84 16.56
C GLU A 124 10.59 -4.00 16.60
N LEU A 125 10.50 -3.02 17.48
CA LEU A 125 9.32 -2.15 17.56
C LEU A 125 9.20 -1.22 16.36
N VAL A 126 10.31 -0.63 15.90
CA VAL A 126 10.32 0.18 14.66
C VAL A 126 9.84 -0.66 13.49
N ARG A 127 10.40 -1.87 13.34
CA ARG A 127 10.00 -2.82 12.29
C ARG A 127 8.51 -3.12 12.37
N TRP A 128 8.01 -3.56 13.52
CA TRP A 128 6.60 -3.92 13.69
C TRP A 128 5.64 -2.74 13.45
N VAL A 129 5.93 -1.56 13.98
CA VAL A 129 5.08 -0.36 13.83
C VAL A 129 5.02 0.09 12.38
N ALA A 130 6.17 0.13 11.70
CA ALA A 130 6.25 0.43 10.28
C ALA A 130 5.49 -0.61 9.45
N GLU A 131 5.72 -1.90 9.72
CA GLU A 131 5.12 -3.02 9.00
C GLU A 131 3.60 -3.04 9.10
N SER A 132 3.07 -2.70 10.29
CA SER A 132 1.64 -2.69 10.56
C SER A 132 0.96 -1.35 10.27
N LEU A 133 1.71 -0.35 9.77
CA LEU A 133 1.25 1.03 9.56
C LEU A 133 0.55 1.62 10.79
N ARG A 134 1.10 1.36 11.98
CA ARG A 134 0.56 1.84 13.25
C ARG A 134 1.15 3.20 13.59
N PRO A 135 0.43 4.08 14.31
CA PRO A 135 1.02 5.30 14.83
C PRO A 135 2.15 4.98 15.81
N PHE A 136 3.26 5.72 15.74
CA PHE A 136 4.38 5.56 16.69
C PHE A 136 3.97 5.77 18.15
N ASP A 137 2.91 6.54 18.40
CA ASP A 137 2.35 6.73 19.74
C ASP A 137 1.75 5.45 20.35
N ILE A 138 1.61 4.35 19.60
CA ILE A 138 1.10 3.08 20.15
C ILE A 138 1.90 2.55 21.33
N VAL A 139 3.19 2.87 21.43
CA VAL A 139 4.01 2.47 22.60
C VAL A 139 3.62 3.19 23.90
N LYS A 140 2.83 4.26 23.81
CA LYS A 140 2.20 4.94 24.95
C LYS A 140 0.84 4.34 25.32
N ASP A 141 0.26 3.49 24.46
CA ASP A 141 -1.06 2.91 24.73
C ASP A 141 -1.02 2.06 26.01
N ARG A 142 -2.07 2.22 26.83
CA ARG A 142 -2.19 1.53 28.12
C ARG A 142 -2.22 0.00 27.94
N GLY A 143 -2.96 -0.48 26.95
CA GLY A 143 -3.09 -1.91 26.66
C GLY A 143 -1.77 -2.51 26.20
N PHE A 144 -1.09 -1.83 25.27
CA PHE A 144 0.23 -2.22 24.81
C PHE A 144 1.24 -2.30 25.97
N GLN A 145 1.34 -1.25 26.80
CA GLN A 145 2.25 -1.25 27.95
C GLN A 145 1.93 -2.35 28.95
N SER A 146 0.64 -2.59 29.22
CA SER A 146 0.21 -3.69 30.08
C SER A 146 0.72 -5.03 29.54
N LEU A 147 0.50 -5.32 28.25
CA LEU A 147 0.94 -6.58 27.63
C LEU A 147 2.46 -6.74 27.66
N MET A 148 3.20 -5.71 27.30
CA MET A 148 4.67 -5.77 27.24
C MET A 148 5.33 -5.90 28.61
N LYS A 149 4.73 -5.30 29.66
CA LYS A 149 5.27 -5.31 31.03
C LYS A 149 4.70 -6.44 31.90
N THR A 150 3.65 -7.14 31.47
CA THR A 150 3.11 -8.28 32.23
C THR A 150 4.16 -9.39 32.32
N GLY A 151 4.53 -9.76 33.54
CA GLY A 151 5.62 -10.71 33.81
C GLY A 151 7.04 -10.17 33.61
N ARG A 152 7.19 -8.93 33.12
CA ARG A 152 8.47 -8.23 32.93
C ARG A 152 8.34 -6.72 33.20
N PRO A 153 8.13 -6.29 34.46
CA PRO A 153 7.85 -4.88 34.78
C PRO A 153 8.94 -3.90 34.29
N GLU A 154 10.19 -4.35 34.35
CA GLU A 154 11.38 -3.61 33.93
C GLU A 154 11.67 -3.70 32.43
N TYR A 155 10.78 -4.31 31.62
CA TYR A 155 10.96 -4.35 30.18
C TYR A 155 11.00 -2.93 29.62
N TYR A 156 12.11 -2.61 28.96
CA TYR A 156 12.33 -1.32 28.32
C TYR A 156 11.37 -1.16 27.15
N ILE A 157 10.59 -0.08 27.17
CA ILE A 157 9.74 0.34 26.05
C ILE A 157 10.26 1.72 25.60
N PRO A 158 10.72 1.87 24.35
CA PRO A 158 11.22 3.14 23.84
C PRO A 158 10.09 4.17 23.72
N SER A 159 10.45 5.45 23.74
CA SER A 159 9.50 6.53 23.50
C SER A 159 9.09 6.58 22.01
N PRO A 160 7.93 7.18 21.66
CA PRO A 160 7.54 7.34 20.25
C PRO A 160 8.58 8.05 19.40
N ARG A 161 9.24 9.08 19.96
CA ARG A 161 10.33 9.82 19.28
C ARG A 161 11.56 8.94 19.03
N THR A 162 11.75 7.90 19.83
CA THR A 162 12.85 6.96 19.67
C THR A 162 12.59 5.97 18.54
N ILE A 163 11.32 5.70 18.21
CA ILE A 163 10.91 4.74 17.17
C ILE A 163 10.31 5.39 15.91
N SER A 164 10.19 6.72 15.88
CA SER A 164 9.78 7.52 14.71
C SER A 164 10.90 7.71 13.71
#